data_AF-A0A066UAE2-F1
#
_entry.id   AF-A0A066UAE2-F1
#
_cell.length_a   1.000
_cell.length_b   1.000
_cell.length_c   1.000
_cell.angle_alpha   90.00
_cell.angle_beta   90.00
_cell.angle_gamma   90.00
#
_symmetry.space_group_name_H-M   'P 1'
#
loop_
_entity.id
_entity.type
_entity.pdbx_description
1 polymer ?
#
loop_
_entity_poly.entity_id
_entity_poly.type
_entity_poly.pdbx_seq_one_letter_code
_entity_poly.pdbx_strand_id
1 'polypeptide(L)'
;MPYVLGIDVAQGRTHAAACRRQGHGWSEPEPLWLGERSPAAASALFLDDEGYLLTGDAAAQAGARVPSRLLTGFHRRIGDDVPMMVEGEPFPPETLTTVLVEGIAEHAASLFGGPPHHLVLTHPGDWGGYRRDVLRRALADAGFTAVTLVPGSVAALGAHLPVPGPGAQVAGVCEFGTDGVTVTLATASGASGWQPGQSAEGVAPAAALSTLFALAGAASASPKGLAGVVFSGDVPPHALPVRPPCPMFAGPVPPATAALGAAALAALRADHRGTPQEPPAVETTLLPKVDTLGELGERPPRPPVEITPFELPERTGPLNLFRRRRPLAAAVLVLAAAVSAVVITVTAREATAGSPVPPSPAPSHCAPSGEGHC
;
A
#
# COMPACT_ATOMS: atom_id res chain seq x y z
N MET A 1 10.96 -10.11 15.80
CA MET A 1 12.10 -10.01 14.86
C MET A 1 11.96 -8.69 14.11
N PRO A 2 13.02 -7.90 13.87
CA PRO A 2 12.88 -6.64 13.17
C PRO A 2 12.41 -6.87 11.73
N TYR A 3 11.52 -6.02 11.27
CA TYR A 3 10.95 -6.06 9.93
C TYR A 3 10.69 -4.63 9.45
N VAL A 4 10.55 -4.47 8.14
CA VAL A 4 10.05 -3.25 7.49
C VAL A 4 8.74 -3.55 6.78
N LEU A 5 7.90 -2.54 6.60
CA LEU A 5 6.54 -2.68 6.09
C LEU A 5 6.31 -1.77 4.87
N GLY A 6 5.80 -2.35 3.79
CA GLY A 6 5.24 -1.61 2.65
C GLY A 6 3.72 -1.73 2.65
N ILE A 7 3.01 -0.62 2.48
CA ILE A 7 1.55 -0.58 2.38
C ILE A 7 1.16 0.16 1.10
N ASP A 8 0.30 -0.45 0.30
CA ASP A 8 -0.31 0.15 -0.87
C ASP A 8 -1.83 0.31 -0.67
N VAL A 9 -2.30 1.55 -0.59
CA VAL A 9 -3.72 1.89 -0.38
C VAL A 9 -4.35 2.28 -1.73
N ALA A 10 -4.68 1.27 -2.53
CA ALA A 10 -5.42 1.49 -3.77
C ALA A 10 -6.92 1.73 -3.50
N GLN A 11 -7.65 2.23 -4.50
CA GLN A 11 -9.05 2.66 -4.35
C GLN A 11 -10.00 1.56 -3.85
N GLY A 12 -9.82 0.32 -4.31
CA GLY A 12 -10.68 -0.81 -3.93
C GLY A 12 -10.07 -1.73 -2.88
N ARG A 13 -8.77 -1.99 -2.98
CA ARG A 13 -8.08 -3.01 -2.18
C ARG A 13 -6.76 -2.47 -1.67
N THR A 14 -6.49 -2.71 -0.39
CA THR A 14 -5.23 -2.39 0.26
C THR A 14 -4.38 -3.64 0.34
N HIS A 15 -3.11 -3.51 -0.07
CA HIS A 15 -2.11 -4.57 -0.02
C HIS A 15 -1.00 -4.16 0.95
N ALA A 16 -0.38 -5.13 1.60
CA ALA A 16 0.81 -4.90 2.41
C ALA A 16 1.82 -6.01 2.18
N ALA A 17 3.09 -5.68 2.35
CA ALA A 17 4.19 -6.63 2.28
C ALA A 17 5.24 -6.30 3.34
N ALA A 18 5.99 -7.29 3.78
CA ALA A 18 7.06 -7.11 4.77
C ALA A 18 8.36 -7.75 4.31
N CYS A 19 9.48 -7.14 4.70
CA CYS A 19 10.78 -7.77 4.65
C CYS A 19 11.26 -8.01 6.07
N ARG A 20 11.65 -9.24 6.39
CA ARG A 20 12.16 -9.63 7.71
C ARG A 20 13.68 -9.50 7.74
N ARG A 21 14.25 -9.07 8.86
CA ARG A 21 15.70 -9.06 9.01
C ARG A 21 16.23 -10.50 8.96
N GLN A 22 17.19 -10.77 8.07
CA GLN A 22 17.88 -12.06 7.95
C GLN A 22 19.40 -11.83 7.95
N GLY A 23 20.06 -12.19 9.05
CA GLY A 23 21.48 -11.93 9.25
C GLY A 23 21.80 -10.42 9.13
N HIS A 24 22.67 -10.07 8.19
CA HIS A 24 23.10 -8.70 7.94
C HIS A 24 22.20 -7.93 6.95
N GLY A 25 21.24 -8.60 6.30
CA GLY A 25 20.34 -8.00 5.30
C GLY A 25 18.86 -8.19 5.61
N TRP A 26 18.03 -7.92 4.61
CA TRP A 26 16.58 -8.13 4.64
C TRP A 26 16.20 -9.30 3.72
N SER A 27 15.13 -10.02 4.08
CA SER A 27 14.51 -11.01 3.20
C SER A 27 13.93 -10.35 1.95
N GLU A 28 13.60 -11.17 0.95
CA GLU A 28 12.72 -10.70 -0.11
C GLU A 28 11.37 -10.22 0.47
N PRO A 29 10.70 -9.25 -0.18
CA PRO A 29 9.37 -8.81 0.20
C PRO A 29 8.36 -9.95 0.10
N GLU A 30 7.60 -10.17 1.17
CA GLU A 30 6.51 -11.15 1.21
C GLU A 30 5.17 -10.46 1.46
N PRO A 31 4.11 -10.79 0.70
CA PRO A 31 2.77 -10.24 0.95
C PRO A 31 2.23 -10.64 2.33
N LEU A 32 1.53 -9.71 2.98
CA LEU A 32 0.80 -9.99 4.22
C LEU A 32 -0.63 -10.43 3.91
N TRP A 33 -1.08 -11.47 4.61
CA TRP A 33 -2.47 -11.92 4.58
C TRP A 33 -3.33 -11.00 5.45
N LEU A 34 -3.95 -10.01 4.81
CA LEU A 34 -4.83 -9.03 5.45
C LEU A 34 -6.30 -9.49 5.50
N GLY A 35 -6.71 -10.37 4.58
CA GLY A 35 -8.04 -10.98 4.54
C GLY A 35 -7.96 -12.50 4.64
N GLU A 36 -9.10 -13.15 4.89
CA GLU A 36 -9.15 -14.61 5.12
C GLU A 36 -8.72 -15.43 3.90
N ARG A 37 -9.01 -14.95 2.69
CA ARG A 37 -8.81 -15.69 1.43
C ARG A 37 -7.87 -15.00 0.45
N SER A 38 -7.23 -13.91 0.86
CA SER A 38 -6.41 -13.10 -0.04
C SER A 38 -5.37 -12.27 0.72
N PRO A 39 -4.20 -12.00 0.13
CA PRO A 39 -3.17 -11.11 0.69
C PRO A 39 -3.53 -9.61 0.55
N ALA A 40 -4.80 -9.28 0.79
CA ALA A 40 -5.34 -7.94 0.68
C ALA A 40 -6.65 -7.83 1.48
N ALA A 41 -6.97 -6.60 1.86
CA ALA A 41 -8.23 -6.23 2.49
C ALA A 41 -8.92 -5.14 1.65
N ALA A 42 -10.24 -4.99 1.78
CA ALA A 42 -10.94 -3.86 1.18
C ALA A 42 -10.38 -2.51 1.70
N SER A 43 -10.24 -1.53 0.81
CA SER A 43 -9.89 -0.14 1.20
C SER A 43 -11.13 0.58 1.73
N ALA A 44 -11.65 0.07 2.85
CA ALA A 44 -12.94 0.44 3.38
C ALA A 44 -12.88 0.58 4.92
N LEU A 45 -13.66 1.54 5.42
CA LEU A 45 -13.97 1.72 6.83
C LEU A 45 -15.49 1.75 7.02
N PHE A 46 -15.97 1.32 8.17
CA PHE A 46 -17.41 1.31 8.47
C PHE A 46 -17.65 1.79 9.89
N LEU A 47 -18.57 2.75 10.05
CA LEU A 47 -18.98 3.25 11.36
C LEU A 47 -20.05 2.32 11.97
N ASP A 48 -19.70 1.61 13.04
CA ASP A 48 -20.64 0.75 13.76
C ASP A 48 -21.60 1.55 14.66
N ASP A 49 -22.61 0.87 15.21
CA ASP A 49 -23.63 1.47 16.09
C ASP A 49 -23.03 2.01 17.39
N GLU A 50 -21.87 1.52 17.81
CA GLU A 50 -21.15 1.97 18.99
C GLU A 50 -20.21 3.15 18.70
N GLY A 51 -20.17 3.63 17.45
CA GLY A 51 -19.35 4.75 17.01
C GLY A 51 -17.89 4.38 16.73
N TYR A 52 -17.57 3.10 16.59
CA TYR A 52 -16.23 2.61 16.25
C TYR A 52 -16.08 2.39 14.74
N LEU A 53 -14.85 2.54 14.24
CA LEU A 53 -14.51 2.22 12.86
C LEU A 53 -14.02 0.77 12.72
N LEU A 54 -14.80 -0.04 11.99
CA LEU A 54 -14.33 -1.29 11.42
C LEU A 54 -13.43 -1.00 10.21
N THR A 55 -12.49 -1.89 9.92
CA THR A 55 -11.54 -1.77 8.80
C THR A 55 -11.61 -2.97 7.87
N GLY A 56 -11.27 -2.80 6.60
CA GLY A 56 -10.99 -3.92 5.70
C GLY A 56 -12.25 -4.68 5.25
N ASP A 57 -12.12 -5.99 5.07
CA ASP A 57 -13.21 -6.83 4.56
C ASP A 57 -14.43 -6.84 5.50
N ALA A 58 -14.23 -6.73 6.82
CA ALA A 58 -15.31 -6.60 7.79
C ALA A 58 -16.12 -5.30 7.56
N ALA A 59 -15.44 -4.19 7.28
CA ALA A 59 -16.09 -2.92 6.94
C ALA A 59 -16.89 -3.03 5.63
N ALA A 60 -16.32 -3.66 4.60
CA ALA A 60 -17.01 -3.86 3.33
C ALA A 60 -18.27 -4.75 3.48
N GLN A 61 -18.19 -5.81 4.28
CA GLN A 61 -19.34 -6.69 4.54
C GLN A 61 -20.45 -5.98 5.32
N ALA A 62 -20.11 -5.19 6.33
CA ALA A 62 -21.08 -4.39 7.07
C ALA A 62 -21.70 -3.29 6.19
N GLY A 63 -20.87 -2.61 5.39
CA GLY A 63 -21.29 -1.58 4.45
C GLY A 63 -22.22 -2.06 3.34
N ALA A 64 -22.10 -3.32 2.92
CA ALA A 64 -23.05 -3.93 1.98
C ALA A 64 -24.49 -4.01 2.55
N ARG A 65 -24.64 -4.03 3.88
CA ARG A 65 -25.94 -4.04 4.57
C ARG A 65 -26.42 -2.63 4.91
N VAL A 66 -25.51 -1.74 5.27
CA VAL A 66 -25.82 -0.34 5.64
C VAL A 66 -24.88 0.62 4.88
N PRO A 67 -25.15 0.91 3.59
CA PRO A 67 -24.23 1.68 2.76
C PRO A 67 -23.98 3.11 3.23
N SER A 68 -24.93 3.72 3.97
CA SER A 68 -24.79 5.09 4.49
C SER A 68 -23.65 5.26 5.50
N ARG A 69 -23.14 4.16 6.05
CA ARG A 69 -22.05 4.14 7.04
C ARG A 69 -20.72 3.65 6.51
N LEU A 70 -20.66 3.33 5.21
CA LEU A 70 -19.47 2.85 4.54
C LEU A 70 -18.64 4.03 4.03
N LEU A 71 -17.36 4.05 4.39
CA LEU A 71 -16.36 5.01 3.95
C LEU A 71 -15.38 4.31 3.01
N THR A 72 -15.36 4.73 1.74
CA THR A 72 -14.40 4.30 0.71
C THR A 72 -13.84 5.51 -0.03
N GLY A 73 -12.75 5.33 -0.77
CA GLY A 73 -12.15 6.42 -1.56
C GLY A 73 -11.51 7.56 -0.75
N PHE A 74 -11.46 7.45 0.58
CA PHE A 74 -10.89 8.45 1.48
C PHE A 74 -9.43 8.77 1.16
N HIS A 75 -8.64 7.78 0.71
CA HIS A 75 -7.23 8.02 0.41
C HIS A 75 -7.04 9.08 -0.70
N ARG A 76 -7.83 9.05 -1.78
CA ARG A 76 -7.74 10.04 -2.88
C ARG A 76 -8.21 11.44 -2.46
N ARG A 77 -9.01 11.55 -1.41
CA ARG A 77 -9.56 12.81 -0.88
C ARG A 77 -8.64 13.54 0.11
N ILE A 78 -7.47 12.98 0.41
CA ILE A 78 -6.52 13.64 1.31
C ILE A 78 -6.14 15.02 0.77
N GLY A 79 -6.25 16.02 1.64
CA GLY A 79 -6.01 17.42 1.32
C GLY A 79 -7.22 18.16 0.73
N ASP A 80 -8.37 17.50 0.60
CA ASP A 80 -9.64 18.20 0.36
C ASP A 80 -10.04 18.98 1.64
N ASP A 81 -10.53 20.21 1.48
CA ASP A 81 -10.98 21.04 2.62
C ASP A 81 -12.29 20.54 3.25
N VAL A 82 -13.09 19.79 2.49
CA VAL A 82 -14.38 19.25 2.94
C VAL A 82 -14.17 17.84 3.48
N PRO A 83 -14.51 17.56 4.75
CA PRO A 83 -14.39 16.22 5.31
C PRO A 83 -15.37 15.25 4.67
N MET A 84 -15.21 13.95 4.95
CA MET A 84 -16.21 12.95 4.64
C MET A 84 -17.27 12.94 5.74
N MET A 85 -18.55 12.90 5.37
CA MET A 85 -19.65 12.91 6.35
C MET A 85 -20.27 11.52 6.46
N VAL A 86 -20.45 11.02 7.68
CA VAL A 86 -21.17 9.77 7.97
C VAL A 86 -22.05 9.99 9.18
N GLU A 87 -23.35 9.71 9.06
CA GLU A 87 -24.33 9.90 10.14
C GLU A 87 -24.28 11.32 10.76
N GLY A 88 -23.92 12.34 9.95
CA GLY A 88 -23.78 13.73 10.38
C GLY A 88 -22.44 14.07 11.05
N GLU A 89 -21.55 13.10 11.29
CA GLU A 89 -20.21 13.34 11.84
C GLU A 89 -19.16 13.55 10.72
N PRO A 90 -18.25 14.52 10.88
CA PRO A 90 -17.17 14.79 9.93
C PRO A 90 -15.92 13.91 10.20
N PHE A 91 -15.37 13.35 9.14
CA PHE A 91 -14.16 12.52 9.13
C PHE A 91 -13.14 13.07 8.12
N PRO A 92 -12.00 13.60 8.59
CA PRO A 92 -10.91 14.00 7.71
C PRO A 92 -10.32 12.78 6.97
N PRO A 93 -10.13 12.85 5.64
CA PRO A 93 -9.66 11.70 4.85
C PRO A 93 -8.27 11.16 5.26
N GLU A 94 -7.38 12.03 5.75
CA GLU A 94 -6.07 11.67 6.27
C GLU A 94 -6.16 10.90 7.59
N THR A 95 -7.12 11.23 8.45
CA THR A 95 -7.39 10.48 9.68
C THR A 95 -7.92 9.09 9.36
N LEU A 96 -8.84 8.99 8.40
CA LEU A 96 -9.36 7.70 7.92
C LEU A 96 -8.25 6.82 7.33
N THR A 97 -7.37 7.40 6.50
CA THR A 97 -6.21 6.67 5.97
C THR A 97 -5.29 6.20 7.10
N THR A 98 -5.05 7.04 8.11
CA THR A 98 -4.22 6.70 9.26
C THR A 98 -4.82 5.53 10.06
N VAL A 99 -6.13 5.54 10.30
CA VAL A 99 -6.86 4.42 10.95
C VAL A 99 -6.67 3.09 10.22
N LEU A 100 -6.72 3.11 8.88
CA LEU A 100 -6.46 1.91 8.08
C LEU A 100 -5.00 1.44 8.21
N VAL A 101 -4.04 2.37 8.12
CA VAL A 101 -2.60 2.09 8.25
C VAL A 101 -2.26 1.52 9.62
N GLU A 102 -2.84 2.07 10.68
CA GLU A 102 -2.73 1.56 12.05
C GLU A 102 -3.13 0.11 12.15
N GLY A 103 -4.27 -0.26 11.54
CA GLY A 103 -4.74 -1.63 11.63
C GLY A 103 -3.85 -2.64 10.94
N ILE A 104 -3.28 -2.24 9.82
CA ILE A 104 -2.30 -3.06 9.10
C ILE A 104 -1.00 -3.15 9.88
N ALA A 105 -0.54 -2.06 10.49
CA ALA A 105 0.67 -2.05 11.30
C ALA A 105 0.52 -2.88 12.58
N GLU A 106 -0.62 -2.81 13.26
CA GLU A 106 -0.95 -3.66 14.42
C GLU A 106 -1.03 -5.14 14.04
N HIS A 107 -1.67 -5.44 12.90
CA HIS A 107 -1.72 -6.81 12.39
C HIS A 107 -0.32 -7.34 12.11
N ALA A 108 0.51 -6.57 11.39
CA ALA A 108 1.90 -6.93 11.17
C ALA A 108 2.68 -7.08 12.49
N ALA A 109 2.43 -6.20 13.47
CA ALA A 109 3.08 -6.29 14.77
C ALA A 109 2.70 -7.55 15.55
N SER A 110 1.46 -8.02 15.41
CA SER A 110 1.03 -9.30 15.98
C SER A 110 1.77 -10.51 15.37
N LEU A 111 2.11 -10.42 14.07
CA LEU A 111 2.84 -11.47 13.35
C LEU A 111 4.34 -11.46 13.65
N PHE A 112 4.93 -10.28 13.84
CA PHE A 112 6.39 -10.11 13.93
C PHE A 112 6.91 -9.74 15.33
N GLY A 113 6.01 -9.52 16.29
CA GLY A 113 6.29 -9.32 17.71
C GLY A 113 6.66 -7.89 18.11
N GLY A 114 6.20 -6.87 17.37
CA GLY A 114 6.49 -5.45 17.65
C GLY A 114 6.22 -4.54 16.46
N PRO A 115 6.39 -3.22 16.57
CA PRO A 115 6.18 -2.28 15.47
C PRO A 115 7.22 -2.43 14.34
N PRO A 116 6.91 -1.99 13.11
CA PRO A 116 7.88 -2.01 12.02
C PRO A 116 9.02 -1.03 12.28
N HIS A 117 10.25 -1.40 11.86
CA HIS A 117 11.42 -0.53 11.94
C HIS A 117 11.31 0.69 11.02
N HIS A 118 10.68 0.50 9.86
CA HIS A 118 10.37 1.56 8.90
C HIS A 118 9.14 1.15 8.08
N LEU A 119 8.30 2.13 7.76
CA LEU A 119 7.09 1.96 6.96
C LEU A 119 7.20 2.78 5.68
N VAL A 120 6.88 2.19 4.53
CA VAL A 120 6.70 2.90 3.26
C VAL A 120 5.23 2.80 2.86
N LEU A 121 4.58 3.94 2.69
CA LEU A 121 3.18 4.04 2.29
C LEU A 121 3.11 4.65 0.89
N THR A 122 2.36 4.00 0.00
CA THR A 122 2.14 4.56 -1.33
C THR A 122 1.17 5.73 -1.30
N HIS A 123 1.22 6.59 -2.31
CA HIS A 123 0.23 7.62 -2.58
C HIS A 123 0.00 7.78 -4.09
N PRO A 124 -1.14 8.38 -4.51
CA PRO A 124 -1.38 8.75 -5.91
C PRO A 124 -0.26 9.62 -6.51
N GLY A 125 0.07 9.39 -7.78
CA GLY A 125 1.21 10.04 -8.45
C GLY A 125 1.06 11.53 -8.68
N ASP A 126 -0.18 12.05 -8.68
CA ASP A 126 -0.54 13.46 -8.88
C ASP A 126 -0.35 14.34 -7.64
N TRP A 127 0.02 13.75 -6.49
CA TRP A 127 0.15 14.49 -5.25
C TRP A 127 1.36 15.42 -5.20
N GLY A 128 1.09 16.71 -4.95
CA GLY A 128 2.09 17.70 -4.59
C GLY A 128 2.58 17.62 -3.14
N GLY A 129 3.41 18.59 -2.72
CA GLY A 129 3.92 18.70 -1.34
C GLY A 129 2.82 18.74 -0.29
N TYR A 130 1.79 19.57 -0.50
CA TYR A 130 0.70 19.78 0.45
C TYR A 130 -0.01 18.48 0.88
N ARG A 131 -0.51 17.67 -0.06
CA ARG A 131 -1.22 16.41 0.26
C ARG A 131 -0.34 15.42 1.02
N ARG A 132 0.94 15.31 0.61
CA ARG A 132 1.95 14.49 1.30
C ARG A 132 2.20 15.00 2.72
N ASP A 133 2.23 16.32 2.94
CA ASP A 133 2.45 16.91 4.24
C ASP A 133 1.26 16.78 5.18
N VAL A 134 0.03 16.80 4.65
CA VAL A 134 -1.19 16.50 5.41
C VAL A 134 -1.14 15.06 5.92
N LEU A 135 -0.92 14.09 5.04
CA LEU A 135 -0.85 12.67 5.44
C LEU A 135 0.31 12.39 6.39
N ARG A 136 1.49 12.96 6.14
CA ARG A 136 2.66 12.76 7.01
C ARG A 136 2.41 13.27 8.43
N ARG A 137 1.74 14.43 8.58
CA ARG A 137 1.37 14.97 9.89
C ARG A 137 0.37 14.06 10.60
N ALA A 138 -0.69 13.63 9.91
CA ALA A 138 -1.67 12.70 10.49
C ALA A 138 -1.04 11.38 10.97
N LEU A 139 -0.12 10.81 10.18
CA LEU A 139 0.64 9.61 10.56
C LEU A 139 1.58 9.87 11.75
N ALA A 140 2.24 11.04 11.80
CA ALA A 140 3.11 11.40 12.91
C ALA A 140 2.33 11.60 14.22
N ASP A 141 1.15 12.22 14.15
CA ASP A 141 0.25 12.40 15.29
C ASP A 141 -0.26 11.05 15.83
N ALA A 142 -0.36 10.03 14.97
CA ALA A 142 -0.63 8.64 15.30
C ALA A 142 0.61 7.84 15.78
N GLY A 143 1.78 8.49 15.91
CA GLY A 143 3.01 7.87 16.40
C GLY A 143 3.87 7.18 15.34
N PHE A 144 3.52 7.25 14.06
CA PHE A 144 4.35 6.74 12.97
C PHE A 144 5.45 7.73 12.59
N THR A 145 6.57 7.68 13.31
CA THR A 145 7.72 8.58 13.12
C THR A 145 8.70 8.12 12.04
N ALA A 146 8.68 6.84 11.68
CA ALA A 146 9.54 6.23 10.66
C ALA A 146 8.76 5.86 9.39
N VAL A 147 8.15 6.85 8.74
CA VAL A 147 7.38 6.66 7.50
C VAL A 147 8.06 7.34 6.32
N THR A 148 7.98 6.72 5.15
CA THR A 148 8.21 7.41 3.88
C THR A 148 7.02 7.26 2.95
N LEU A 149 6.59 8.37 2.37
CA LEU A 149 5.57 8.39 1.32
C LEU A 149 6.25 8.25 -0.05
N VAL A 150 5.73 7.37 -0.90
CA VAL A 150 6.21 7.17 -2.27
C VAL A 150 5.04 7.08 -3.25
N PRO A 151 5.17 7.55 -4.50
CA PRO A 151 4.16 7.29 -5.52
C PRO A 151 3.96 5.78 -5.72
N GLY A 152 2.71 5.32 -5.91
CA GLY A 152 2.40 3.91 -6.20
C GLY A 152 3.20 3.36 -7.38
N SER A 153 3.30 4.14 -8.47
CA SER A 153 4.11 3.80 -9.64
C SER A 153 5.60 3.63 -9.33
N VAL A 154 6.19 4.50 -8.50
CA VAL A 154 7.59 4.37 -8.07
C VAL A 154 7.79 3.13 -7.20
N ALA A 155 6.84 2.83 -6.31
CA ALA A 155 6.86 1.61 -5.53
C ALA A 155 6.81 0.38 -6.45
N ALA A 156 5.91 0.36 -7.44
CA ALA A 156 5.80 -0.75 -8.40
C ALA A 156 7.11 -0.99 -9.18
N LEU A 157 7.82 0.06 -9.58
CA LEU A 157 9.15 -0.07 -10.20
C LEU A 157 10.15 -0.75 -9.26
N GLY A 158 10.14 -0.37 -7.98
CA GLY A 158 11.00 -0.95 -6.94
C GLY A 158 10.77 -2.44 -6.67
N ALA A 159 9.67 -3.03 -7.16
CA ALA A 159 9.40 -4.46 -7.04
C ALA A 159 10.16 -5.30 -8.07
N HIS A 160 10.52 -4.73 -9.22
CA HIS A 160 11.02 -5.48 -10.37
C HIS A 160 12.30 -4.93 -10.98
N LEU A 161 12.53 -3.62 -10.87
CA LEU A 161 13.72 -2.99 -11.40
C LEU A 161 14.77 -2.81 -10.29
N PRO A 162 16.05 -3.01 -10.61
CA PRO A 162 17.11 -2.71 -9.67
C PRO A 162 17.15 -1.21 -9.34
N VAL A 163 17.89 -0.87 -8.28
CA VAL A 163 18.22 0.53 -8.00
C VAL A 163 18.89 1.12 -9.24
N PRO A 164 18.42 2.28 -9.76
CA PRO A 164 18.99 2.91 -10.93
C PRO A 164 20.49 3.15 -10.76
N GLY A 165 21.27 2.69 -11.73
CA GLY A 165 22.70 2.98 -11.83
C GLY A 165 22.99 4.38 -12.36
N PRO A 166 24.26 4.70 -12.62
CA PRO A 166 24.64 5.96 -13.26
C PRO A 166 23.95 6.16 -14.61
N GLY A 167 23.66 7.42 -14.95
CA GLY A 167 23.00 7.79 -16.20
C GLY A 167 21.48 7.92 -16.09
N ALA A 168 20.87 8.52 -17.12
CA ALA A 168 19.43 8.68 -17.21
C ALA A 168 18.78 7.36 -17.64
N GLN A 169 17.78 6.91 -16.89
CA GLN A 169 16.96 5.74 -17.22
C GLN A 169 15.49 6.13 -17.29
N VAL A 170 14.73 5.40 -18.11
CA VAL A 170 13.29 5.61 -18.28
C VAL A 170 12.59 4.26 -18.16
N ALA A 171 11.49 4.22 -17.42
CA ALA A 171 10.65 3.04 -17.28
C ALA A 171 9.17 3.42 -17.31
N GLY A 172 8.32 2.44 -17.59
CA GLY A 172 6.87 2.63 -17.60
C GLY A 172 6.18 1.84 -16.50
N VAL A 173 5.04 2.36 -16.04
CA VAL A 173 4.13 1.65 -15.15
C VAL A 173 2.71 1.74 -15.71
N CYS A 174 2.02 0.61 -15.75
CA CYS A 174 0.59 0.54 -16.06
C CYS A 174 -0.14 -0.05 -14.84
N GLU A 175 -0.84 0.81 -14.11
CA GLU A 175 -1.57 0.47 -12.89
C GLU A 175 -3.05 0.27 -13.23
N PHE A 176 -3.51 -0.98 -13.21
CA PHE A 176 -4.87 -1.37 -13.59
C PHE A 176 -5.81 -1.27 -12.38
N GLY A 177 -6.72 -0.29 -12.43
CA GLY A 177 -7.75 -0.10 -11.41
C GLY A 177 -9.17 -0.29 -11.95
N THR A 178 -10.15 -0.05 -11.10
CA THR A 178 -11.58 -0.16 -11.44
C THR A 178 -12.03 0.88 -12.46
N ASP A 179 -11.39 2.05 -12.47
CA ASP A 179 -11.78 3.22 -13.27
C ASP A 179 -10.93 3.34 -14.56
N GLY A 180 -10.16 2.30 -14.89
CA GLY A 180 -9.22 2.28 -16.00
C GLY A 180 -7.77 2.12 -15.54
N VAL A 181 -6.85 2.39 -16.46
CA VAL A 181 -5.41 2.25 -16.23
C VAL A 181 -4.78 3.63 -16.01
N THR A 182 -3.99 3.75 -14.95
CA THR A 182 -3.06 4.86 -14.79
C THR A 182 -1.74 4.47 -15.43
N VAL A 183 -1.33 5.20 -16.45
CA VAL A 183 -0.09 4.98 -17.19
C VAL A 183 0.90 6.06 -16.76
N THR A 184 2.03 5.67 -16.19
CA THR A 184 3.08 6.61 -15.73
C THR A 184 4.39 6.29 -16.42
N LEU A 185 5.03 7.31 -17.00
CA LEU A 185 6.43 7.25 -17.42
C LEU A 185 7.29 7.78 -16.27
N ALA A 186 8.20 6.96 -15.76
CA ALA A 186 9.14 7.34 -14.70
C ALA A 186 10.53 7.54 -15.27
N THR A 187 11.29 8.43 -14.64
CA THR A 187 12.70 8.65 -14.96
C THR A 187 13.54 8.43 -13.73
N ALA A 188 14.79 8.03 -13.94
CA ALA A 188 15.76 7.95 -12.88
C ALA A 188 17.09 8.52 -13.32
N SER A 189 17.83 9.03 -12.34
CA SER A 189 19.25 9.32 -12.46
C SER A 189 19.97 8.67 -11.27
N GLY A 190 21.29 8.49 -11.39
CA GLY A 190 22.10 7.92 -10.30
C GLY A 190 22.00 8.69 -8.97
N ALA A 191 21.54 9.95 -8.96
CA ALA A 191 21.38 10.75 -7.74
C ALA A 191 19.95 10.74 -7.15
N SER A 192 18.91 10.48 -7.96
CA SER A 192 17.51 10.72 -7.57
C SER A 192 16.69 9.45 -7.32
N GLY A 193 17.19 8.28 -7.73
CA GLY A 193 16.36 7.09 -7.88
C GLY A 193 15.21 7.32 -8.88
N TRP A 194 14.21 6.43 -8.87
CA TRP A 194 13.00 6.56 -9.68
C TRP A 194 12.12 7.72 -9.21
N GLN A 195 11.72 8.57 -10.15
CA GLN A 195 10.78 9.67 -9.95
C GLN A 195 9.65 9.56 -10.98
N PRO A 196 8.39 9.80 -10.58
CA PRO A 196 7.28 9.79 -11.52
C PRO A 196 7.43 10.99 -12.47
N GLY A 197 7.15 10.77 -13.75
CA GLY A 197 7.14 11.80 -14.79
C GLY A 197 5.72 12.02 -15.30
N GLN A 198 5.58 12.09 -16.63
CA GLN A 198 4.27 12.25 -17.27
C GLN A 198 3.37 11.04 -17.00
N SER A 199 2.09 11.31 -16.77
CA SER A 199 1.08 10.28 -16.56
C SER A 199 -0.21 10.56 -17.33
N ALA A 200 -0.99 9.51 -17.55
CA ALA A 200 -2.34 9.55 -18.07
C ALA A 200 -3.24 8.64 -17.22
N GLU A 201 -4.39 9.14 -16.79
CA GLU A 201 -5.37 8.40 -15.99
C GLU A 201 -6.60 8.00 -16.82
N GLY A 202 -7.36 7.00 -16.36
CA GLY A 202 -8.59 6.56 -17.02
C GLY A 202 -8.36 5.94 -18.41
N VAL A 203 -7.14 5.47 -18.69
CA VAL A 203 -6.80 4.88 -19.98
C VAL A 203 -7.49 3.52 -20.10
N ALA A 204 -8.12 3.24 -21.25
CA ALA A 204 -8.72 1.93 -21.47
C ALA A 204 -7.64 0.82 -21.39
N PRO A 205 -7.92 -0.36 -20.78
CA PRO A 205 -6.93 -1.44 -20.60
C PRO A 205 -6.18 -1.82 -21.88
N ALA A 206 -6.88 -1.92 -23.01
CA ALA A 206 -6.28 -2.26 -24.31
C ALA A 206 -5.37 -1.15 -24.89
N ALA A 207 -5.51 0.09 -24.42
CA ALA A 207 -4.72 1.25 -24.86
C ALA A 207 -3.57 1.62 -23.91
N ALA A 208 -3.38 0.88 -22.81
CA ALA A 208 -2.38 1.21 -21.79
C ALA A 208 -0.96 1.26 -22.38
N LEU A 209 -0.57 0.23 -23.14
CA LEU A 209 0.77 0.16 -23.74
C LEU A 209 1.00 1.17 -24.85
N SER A 210 0.03 1.40 -25.73
CA SER A 210 0.16 2.40 -26.80
C SER A 210 0.25 3.81 -26.20
N THR A 211 -0.54 4.10 -25.16
CA THR A 211 -0.44 5.35 -24.41
C THR A 211 0.93 5.51 -23.77
N LEU A 212 1.46 4.46 -23.13
CA LEU A 212 2.79 4.50 -22.53
C LEU A 212 3.88 4.81 -23.56
N PHE A 213 3.83 4.16 -24.73
CA PHE A 213 4.81 4.41 -25.78
C PHE A 213 4.65 5.78 -26.44
N ALA A 214 3.44 6.34 -26.46
CA ALA A 214 3.21 7.73 -26.86
C ALA A 214 3.85 8.71 -25.87
N LEU A 215 3.69 8.48 -24.55
CA LEU A 215 4.37 9.26 -23.50
C LEU A 215 5.89 9.14 -23.61
N ALA A 216 6.42 7.93 -23.80
CA ALA A 216 7.84 7.70 -24.01
C ALA A 216 8.36 8.48 -25.23
N GLY A 217 7.64 8.42 -26.37
CA GLY A 217 7.98 9.16 -27.57
C GLY A 217 7.99 10.68 -27.36
N ALA A 218 7.02 11.23 -26.63
CA ALA A 218 6.99 12.64 -26.24
C ALA A 218 8.19 13.03 -25.35
N ALA A 219 8.69 12.11 -24.54
CA ALA A 219 9.91 12.26 -23.73
C ALA A 219 11.20 11.90 -24.50
N SER A 220 11.16 11.75 -25.83
CA SER A 220 12.30 11.33 -26.67
C SER A 220 12.93 9.99 -26.29
N ALA A 221 12.16 9.11 -25.64
CA ALA A 221 12.56 7.74 -25.31
C ALA A 221 11.94 6.75 -26.30
N SER A 222 12.77 5.87 -26.87
CA SER A 222 12.25 4.77 -27.71
C SER A 222 11.74 3.62 -26.82
N PRO A 223 10.70 2.87 -27.23
CA PRO A 223 10.21 1.71 -26.47
C PRO A 223 11.31 0.70 -26.14
N LYS A 224 12.25 0.45 -27.06
CA LYS A 224 13.40 -0.45 -26.88
C LYS A 224 14.42 0.06 -25.84
N GLY A 225 14.43 1.37 -25.58
CA GLY A 225 15.33 2.01 -24.62
C GLY A 225 14.77 2.09 -23.20
N LEU A 226 13.53 1.64 -22.97
CA LEU A 226 12.95 1.58 -21.64
C LEU A 226 13.63 0.48 -20.82
N ALA A 227 14.00 0.78 -19.58
CA ALA A 227 14.51 -0.19 -18.62
C ALA A 227 13.50 -1.31 -18.33
N GLY A 228 12.20 -0.99 -18.45
CA GLY A 228 11.12 -1.95 -18.51
C GLY A 228 9.75 -1.30 -18.34
N VAL A 229 8.71 -2.13 -18.44
CA VAL A 229 7.32 -1.76 -18.15
C VAL A 229 6.78 -2.66 -17.04
N VAL A 230 6.33 -2.07 -15.94
CA VAL A 230 5.73 -2.78 -14.82
C VAL A 230 4.20 -2.69 -14.90
N PHE A 231 3.54 -3.83 -14.77
CA PHE A 231 2.09 -3.95 -14.70
C PHE A 231 1.69 -4.26 -13.26
N SER A 232 0.78 -3.47 -12.71
CA SER A 232 0.24 -3.65 -11.35
C SER A 232 -1.28 -3.57 -11.35
N GLY A 233 -1.90 -4.01 -10.25
CA GLY A 233 -3.37 -4.02 -10.14
C GLY A 233 -4.01 -5.21 -10.85
N ASP A 234 -5.26 -5.05 -11.27
CA ASP A 234 -6.06 -6.11 -11.91
C ASP A 234 -5.71 -6.25 -13.40
N VAL A 235 -4.51 -6.74 -13.69
CA VAL A 235 -3.96 -6.86 -15.05
C VAL A 235 -4.71 -7.97 -15.82
N PRO A 236 -5.41 -7.66 -16.92
CA PRO A 236 -6.09 -8.69 -17.69
C PRO A 236 -5.07 -9.51 -18.50
N PRO A 237 -5.32 -10.81 -18.76
CA PRO A 237 -4.37 -11.68 -19.47
C PRO A 237 -3.96 -11.17 -20.86
N HIS A 238 -4.83 -10.41 -21.52
CA HIS A 238 -4.59 -9.85 -22.86
C HIS A 238 -3.83 -8.52 -22.85
N ALA A 239 -3.53 -7.93 -21.69
CA ALA A 239 -2.73 -6.70 -21.62
C ALA A 239 -1.24 -6.94 -21.93
N LEU A 240 -0.76 -8.18 -21.81
CA LEU A 240 0.63 -8.54 -22.07
C LEU A 240 0.83 -8.91 -23.54
N PRO A 241 1.74 -8.23 -24.26
CA PRO A 241 1.98 -8.50 -25.67
C PRO A 241 2.76 -9.79 -25.85
N VAL A 242 2.44 -10.53 -26.92
CA VAL A 242 3.15 -11.77 -27.28
C VAL A 242 4.63 -11.53 -27.60
N ARG A 243 4.97 -10.35 -28.13
CA ARG A 243 6.34 -9.93 -28.45
C ARG A 243 6.63 -8.57 -27.82
N PRO A 244 7.15 -8.54 -26.58
CA PRO A 244 7.39 -7.28 -25.89
C PRO A 244 8.59 -6.53 -26.51
N PRO A 245 8.48 -5.21 -26.78
CA PRO A 245 9.57 -4.41 -27.35
C PRO A 245 10.70 -4.09 -26.35
N CYS A 246 10.47 -4.32 -25.06
CA CYS A 246 11.40 -4.13 -23.94
C CYS A 246 11.01 -5.09 -22.79
N PRO A 247 11.79 -5.20 -21.71
CA PRO A 247 11.40 -6.02 -20.56
C PRO A 247 10.04 -5.60 -19.99
N MET A 248 9.18 -6.58 -19.72
CA MET A 248 7.84 -6.37 -19.16
C MET A 248 7.66 -7.25 -17.93
N PHE A 249 7.12 -6.67 -16.86
CA PHE A 249 7.02 -7.31 -15.57
C PHE A 249 5.59 -7.29 -15.08
N ALA A 250 5.03 -8.48 -14.87
CA ALA A 250 3.83 -8.69 -14.07
C ALA A 250 4.21 -9.72 -13.01
N GLY A 251 4.24 -9.32 -11.73
CA GLY A 251 4.54 -10.22 -10.63
C GLY A 251 3.52 -11.37 -10.54
N PRO A 252 3.80 -12.42 -9.73
CA PRO A 252 2.86 -13.54 -9.54
C PRO A 252 1.53 -13.09 -8.91
N VAL A 253 1.52 -11.93 -8.23
CA VAL A 253 0.33 -11.28 -7.69
C VAL A 253 0.37 -9.80 -8.10
N PRO A 254 -0.04 -9.45 -9.34
CA PRO A 254 0.06 -8.07 -9.85
C PRO A 254 -0.63 -7.00 -8.97
N PRO A 255 -1.75 -7.27 -8.28
CA PRO A 255 -2.33 -6.32 -7.34
C PRO A 255 -1.42 -5.96 -6.15
N ALA A 256 -0.49 -6.83 -5.75
CA ALA A 256 0.41 -6.60 -4.63
C ALA A 256 1.74 -5.94 -5.03
N THR A 257 2.00 -5.71 -6.33
CA THR A 257 3.29 -5.22 -6.86
C THR A 257 3.75 -3.93 -6.18
N ALA A 258 2.86 -2.96 -6.00
CA ALA A 258 3.22 -1.70 -5.35
C ALA A 258 3.57 -1.89 -3.87
N ALA A 259 2.84 -2.74 -3.12
CA ALA A 259 3.15 -3.04 -1.72
C ALA A 259 4.49 -3.79 -1.57
N LEU A 260 4.76 -4.75 -2.46
CA LEU A 260 6.03 -5.49 -2.50
C LEU A 260 7.21 -4.55 -2.74
N GLY A 261 7.10 -3.66 -3.72
CA GLY A 261 8.15 -2.70 -4.00
C GLY A 261 8.26 -1.61 -2.93
N ALA A 262 7.16 -1.22 -2.27
CA ALA A 262 7.21 -0.36 -1.09
C ALA A 262 8.01 -1.02 0.06
N ALA A 263 7.81 -2.30 0.31
CA ALA A 263 8.58 -3.05 1.30
C ALA A 263 10.07 -3.18 0.91
N ALA A 264 10.38 -3.41 -0.38
CA ALA A 264 11.75 -3.41 -0.87
C ALA A 264 12.43 -2.04 -0.67
N LEU A 265 11.73 -0.94 -0.98
CA LEU A 265 12.22 0.41 -0.73
C LEU A 265 12.39 0.69 0.78
N ALA A 266 11.53 0.12 1.62
CA ALA A 266 11.66 0.22 3.07
C ALA A 266 12.93 -0.49 3.57
N ALA A 267 13.25 -1.67 3.02
CA ALA A 267 14.46 -2.43 3.36
C ALA A 267 15.73 -1.65 2.97
N LEU A 268 15.76 -1.11 1.74
CA LEU A 268 16.87 -0.27 1.27
C LEU A 268 17.09 0.94 2.18
N ARG A 269 16.03 1.64 2.58
CA ARG A 269 16.14 2.81 3.48
C ARG A 269 16.59 2.43 4.88
N ALA A 270 16.13 1.29 5.39
CA ALA A 270 16.52 0.83 6.72
C ALA A 270 18.02 0.50 6.78
N ASP A 271 18.61 0.00 5.70
CA ASP A 271 20.06 -0.22 5.61
C ASP A 271 20.85 1.10 5.53
N HIS A 272 20.37 2.09 4.78
CA HIS A 272 21.02 3.40 4.69
C HIS A 272 20.98 4.18 6.02
N ARG A 273 19.95 3.97 6.86
CA ARG A 273 19.93 4.54 8.22
C ARG A 273 20.96 3.92 9.16
N GLY A 274 21.46 2.71 8.85
CA GLY A 274 22.50 2.03 9.63
C GLY A 274 23.93 2.46 9.28
N THR A 275 24.14 3.09 8.12
CA THR A 275 25.41 3.74 7.76
C THR A 275 25.39 5.20 8.20
N PRO A 276 26.33 5.67 9.05
CA PRO A 276 26.49 7.09 9.29
C PRO A 276 26.88 7.77 7.97
N GLN A 277 25.89 8.36 7.30
CA GLN A 277 26.17 9.23 6.18
C GLN A 277 26.42 10.61 6.78
N GLU A 278 27.70 10.97 6.88
CA GLU A 278 28.11 12.35 7.09
C GLU A 278 27.39 13.18 6.01
N PRO A 279 26.55 14.16 6.38
CA PRO A 279 25.84 14.95 5.39
C PRO A 279 26.89 15.54 4.45
N PRO A 280 26.67 15.52 3.11
CA PRO A 280 27.59 16.21 2.21
C PRO A 280 27.71 17.63 2.72
N ALA A 281 28.95 18.08 2.96
CA ALA A 281 29.20 19.44 3.40
C ALA A 281 28.48 20.38 2.43
N VAL A 282 27.37 20.93 2.88
CA VAL A 282 26.71 22.00 2.16
C VAL A 282 27.74 23.11 2.20
N GLU A 283 28.33 23.38 1.05
CA GLU A 283 29.14 24.57 0.85
C GLU A 283 28.16 25.75 0.92
N THR A 284 27.76 26.11 2.14
CA THR A 284 27.14 27.39 2.42
C THR A 284 28.19 28.41 2.04
N THR A 285 28.02 29.02 0.88
CA THR A 285 28.67 30.28 0.55
C THR A 285 28.30 31.25 1.66
N LEU A 286 29.17 31.35 2.66
CA LEU A 286 29.06 32.35 3.70
C LEU A 286 29.03 33.70 2.98
N LEU A 287 27.88 34.37 3.03
CA LEU A 287 27.80 35.76 2.61
C LEU A 287 28.90 36.51 3.38
N PRO A 288 29.71 37.35 2.71
CA PRO A 288 30.79 38.06 3.36
C PRO A 288 30.21 38.86 4.53
N LYS A 289 30.81 38.67 5.71
CA LYS A 289 30.47 39.42 6.91
C LYS A 289 30.71 40.91 6.62
N VAL A 290 29.63 41.67 6.48
CA VAL A 290 29.72 43.13 6.33
C VAL A 290 29.98 43.69 7.72
N ASP A 291 31.25 43.89 8.08
CA ASP A 291 31.67 44.41 9.39
C ASP A 291 31.37 45.91 9.58
N THR A 292 30.91 46.60 8.53
CA THR A 292 30.51 48.00 8.58
C THR A 292 29.07 48.15 8.14
N LEU A 293 28.14 48.13 9.10
CA LEU A 293 26.83 48.75 8.92
C LEU A 293 27.09 50.26 8.79
N GLY A 294 27.14 50.77 7.55
CA GLY A 294 27.03 52.20 7.32
C GLY A 294 25.75 52.71 8.00
N GLU A 295 25.82 53.90 8.62
CA GLU A 295 24.77 54.48 9.46
C GLU A 295 23.37 54.26 8.87
N LEU A 296 22.68 53.22 9.37
CA LEU A 296 21.27 53.02 9.11
C LEU A 296 20.55 54.11 9.90
N GLY A 297 20.00 55.09 9.18
CA GLY A 297 19.20 56.17 9.76
C GLY A 297 18.11 55.64 10.69
N GLU A 298 17.71 56.48 11.65
CA GLU A 298 16.79 56.11 12.71
C GLU A 298 15.49 55.51 12.15
N ARG A 299 15.13 54.32 12.65
CA ARG A 299 13.95 53.58 12.20
C ARG A 299 12.70 54.43 12.48
N PRO A 300 11.85 54.73 11.48
CA PRO A 300 10.64 55.52 11.72
C PRO A 300 9.74 54.81 12.75
N PRO A 301 9.06 55.56 13.64
CA PRO A 301 8.22 54.98 14.68
C PRO A 301 7.10 54.16 14.04
N ARG A 302 6.93 52.92 14.52
CA ARG A 302 5.83 52.06 14.05
C ARG A 302 4.49 52.66 14.45
N PRO A 303 3.50 52.73 13.55
CA PRO A 303 2.15 53.10 13.94
C PRO A 303 1.58 52.06 14.92
N PRO A 304 0.73 52.48 15.87
CA PRO A 304 0.10 51.56 16.82
C PRO A 304 -0.80 50.58 16.06
N VAL A 305 -0.62 49.28 16.32
CA VAL A 305 -1.44 48.20 15.78
C VAL A 305 -2.44 47.80 16.85
N GLU A 306 -3.72 48.08 16.64
CA GLU A 306 -4.79 47.46 17.43
C GLU A 306 -4.96 46.01 16.98
N ILE A 307 -4.55 45.07 17.84
CA ILE A 307 -4.77 43.64 17.62
C ILE A 307 -6.10 43.30 18.30
N THR A 308 -7.17 43.22 17.53
CA THR A 308 -8.42 42.60 17.99
C THR A 308 -8.15 41.10 18.12
N PRO A 309 -8.23 40.49 19.32
CA PRO A 309 -8.03 39.05 19.47
C PRO A 309 -9.13 38.33 18.70
N PHE A 310 -8.76 37.61 17.65
CA PHE A 310 -9.66 36.69 16.98
C PHE A 310 -9.73 35.43 17.85
N GLU A 311 -10.88 35.19 18.50
CA GLU A 311 -11.12 33.90 19.14
C GLU A 311 -11.20 32.84 18.04
N LEU A 312 -10.16 32.01 17.95
CA LEU A 312 -10.18 30.83 17.12
C LEU A 312 -11.26 29.89 17.66
N PRO A 313 -12.18 29.36 16.82
CA PRO A 313 -13.14 28.36 17.27
C PRO A 313 -12.38 27.18 17.88
N GLU A 314 -12.87 26.70 19.03
CA GLU A 314 -12.28 25.54 19.70
C GLU A 314 -12.16 24.37 18.71
N ARG A 315 -10.92 23.93 18.45
CA ARG A 315 -10.67 22.70 17.71
C ARG A 315 -11.05 21.53 18.61
N THR A 316 -12.26 20.99 18.43
CA THR A 316 -12.57 19.62 18.85
C THR A 316 -11.68 18.66 18.05
N GLY A 317 -10.55 18.30 18.65
CA GLY A 317 -9.46 17.62 17.95
C GLY A 317 -9.79 16.18 17.50
N PRO A 318 -9.08 15.68 16.48
CA PRO A 318 -9.23 14.32 15.92
C PRO A 318 -8.80 13.18 16.87
N LEU A 319 -8.34 13.49 18.09
CA LEU A 319 -7.85 12.51 19.06
C LEU A 319 -8.89 11.48 19.53
N ASN A 320 -10.19 11.77 19.37
CA ASN A 320 -11.25 10.85 19.78
C ASN A 320 -11.44 9.67 18.80
N LEU A 321 -11.05 9.83 17.53
CA LEU A 321 -11.19 8.80 16.51
C LEU A 321 -10.23 7.62 16.76
N PHE A 322 -9.02 7.90 17.22
CA PHE A 322 -8.02 6.89 17.58
C PHE A 322 -8.44 6.03 18.78
N ARG A 323 -9.30 6.55 19.68
CA ARG A 323 -9.90 5.77 20.77
C ARG A 323 -11.12 4.95 20.35
N ARG A 324 -11.73 5.28 19.20
CA ARG A 324 -12.93 4.64 18.66
C ARG A 324 -12.59 3.57 17.63
N ARG A 325 -11.55 2.76 17.88
CA ARG A 325 -11.23 1.60 17.03
C ARG A 325 -11.27 0.32 17.85
N ARG A 326 -11.94 -0.72 17.33
CA ARG A 326 -11.89 -2.06 17.94
C ARG A 326 -10.59 -2.75 17.51
N PRO A 327 -9.75 -3.23 18.44
CA PRO A 327 -8.58 -4.03 18.06
C PRO A 327 -9.03 -5.29 17.33
N LEU A 328 -8.32 -5.68 16.26
CA LEU A 328 -8.59 -6.84 15.39
C LEU A 328 -8.49 -8.22 16.10
N ALA A 329 -8.46 -8.26 17.43
CA ALA A 329 -8.26 -9.46 18.23
C ALA A 329 -9.37 -10.52 18.06
N ALA A 330 -10.56 -10.16 17.56
CA ALA A 330 -11.67 -11.10 17.40
C ALA A 330 -11.52 -12.07 16.21
N ALA A 331 -10.75 -11.72 15.16
CA ALA A 331 -10.56 -12.61 14.02
C ALA A 331 -9.48 -13.69 14.26
N VAL A 332 -8.52 -13.41 15.15
CA VAL A 332 -7.40 -14.32 15.46
C VAL A 332 -7.88 -15.59 16.20
N LEU A 333 -8.96 -15.49 16.99
CA LEU A 333 -9.53 -16.63 17.73
C LEU A 333 -10.17 -17.68 16.82
N VAL A 334 -10.67 -17.30 15.64
CA VAL A 334 -11.27 -18.25 14.69
C VAL A 334 -10.18 -19.07 13.98
N LEU A 335 -9.01 -18.47 13.71
CA LEU A 335 -7.89 -19.16 13.07
C LEU A 335 -7.29 -20.26 13.97
N ALA A 336 -7.18 -20.02 15.28
CA ALA A 336 -6.66 -20.99 16.24
C ALA A 336 -7.59 -22.22 16.41
N ALA A 337 -8.91 -22.01 16.35
CA ALA A 337 -9.89 -23.10 16.43
C ALA A 337 -9.92 -23.94 15.14
N ALA A 338 -9.80 -23.31 13.96
CA ALA A 338 -9.78 -24.01 12.68
C ALA A 338 -8.50 -24.85 12.49
N VAL A 339 -7.33 -24.34 12.90
CA VAL A 339 -6.08 -25.10 12.85
C VAL A 339 -6.12 -26.31 13.82
N SER A 340 -6.72 -26.14 15.01
CA SER A 340 -6.88 -27.26 15.95
C SER A 340 -7.81 -28.36 15.42
N ALA A 341 -8.90 -28.00 14.73
CA ALA A 341 -9.81 -28.99 14.14
C ALA A 341 -9.18 -29.79 12.98
N VAL A 342 -8.30 -29.15 12.18
CA VAL A 342 -7.56 -29.83 11.10
C VAL A 342 -6.49 -30.77 11.66
N VAL A 343 -5.79 -30.39 12.72
CA VAL A 343 -4.78 -31.27 13.36
C VAL A 343 -5.43 -32.51 14.01
N ILE A 344 -6.63 -32.37 14.60
CA ILE A 344 -7.36 -33.50 15.19
C ILE A 344 -7.88 -34.47 14.11
N THR A 345 -8.30 -33.98 12.94
CA THR A 345 -8.82 -34.83 11.86
C THR A 345 -7.73 -35.54 11.07
N VAL A 346 -6.54 -34.95 10.94
CA VAL A 346 -5.38 -35.59 10.29
C VAL A 346 -4.78 -36.69 11.15
N THR A 347 -4.64 -36.46 12.47
CA THR A 347 -4.11 -37.48 13.40
C THR A 347 -5.05 -38.67 13.57
N ALA A 348 -6.38 -38.46 13.49
CA ALA A 348 -7.36 -39.55 13.51
C ALA A 348 -7.32 -40.42 12.23
N ARG A 349 -6.96 -39.85 11.07
CA ARG A 349 -6.82 -40.59 9.80
C ARG A 349 -5.56 -41.45 9.74
N GLU A 350 -4.47 -41.02 10.38
CA GLU A 350 -3.25 -41.83 10.47
C GLU A 350 -3.43 -43.04 11.42
N ALA A 351 -4.26 -42.91 12.45
CA ALA A 351 -4.53 -44.01 13.39
C ALA A 351 -5.40 -45.15 12.81
N THR A 352 -6.10 -44.94 11.69
CA THR A 352 -6.99 -45.94 11.07
C THR A 352 -6.41 -46.62 9.84
N ALA A 353 -5.20 -46.26 9.38
CA ALA A 353 -4.56 -46.84 8.20
C ALA A 353 -3.84 -48.19 8.44
N GLY A 354 -3.97 -48.78 9.63
CA GLY A 354 -3.23 -49.99 10.04
C GLY A 354 -4.05 -51.27 10.18
N SER A 355 -5.05 -51.53 9.33
CA SER A 355 -5.74 -52.84 9.32
C SER A 355 -5.48 -53.63 8.03
N PRO A 356 -5.09 -54.92 8.11
CA PRO A 356 -4.78 -55.74 6.94
C PRO A 356 -6.05 -56.17 6.21
N VAL A 357 -6.01 -56.07 4.88
CA VAL A 357 -7.08 -56.45 3.94
C VAL A 357 -7.14 -57.99 3.81
N PRO A 358 -8.32 -58.63 3.94
CA PRO A 358 -8.48 -60.05 3.64
C PRO A 358 -8.65 -60.30 2.11
N PRO A 359 -8.29 -61.48 1.59
CA PRO A 359 -8.24 -61.72 0.14
C PRO A 359 -9.63 -61.87 -0.51
N SER A 360 -9.76 -61.37 -1.74
CA SER A 360 -10.97 -61.42 -2.57
C SER A 360 -11.42 -62.84 -2.93
N PRO A 361 -12.74 -63.12 -2.95
CA PRO A 361 -13.28 -64.33 -3.55
C PRO A 361 -13.55 -64.14 -5.07
N ALA A 362 -13.36 -65.23 -5.81
CA ALA A 362 -13.55 -65.37 -7.27
C ALA A 362 -15.04 -65.29 -7.70
N PRO A 363 -15.34 -65.02 -8.99
CA PRO A 363 -16.69 -64.71 -9.44
C PRO A 363 -17.53 -65.97 -9.72
N SER A 364 -18.78 -65.97 -9.25
CA SER A 364 -19.79 -66.98 -9.57
C SER A 364 -20.92 -66.39 -10.41
N HIS A 365 -21.08 -66.95 -11.61
CA HIS A 365 -22.19 -66.73 -12.54
C HIS A 365 -23.56 -67.11 -11.93
N CYS A 366 -24.61 -66.39 -12.31
CA CYS A 366 -25.92 -66.98 -12.67
C CYS A 366 -26.79 -66.00 -13.47
N ALA A 367 -27.49 -66.55 -14.46
CA ALA A 367 -28.26 -65.92 -15.53
C ALA A 367 -29.75 -65.67 -15.14
N PRO A 368 -30.57 -65.02 -15.99
CA PRO A 368 -31.89 -64.48 -15.62
C PRO A 368 -33.07 -65.42 -15.97
N SER A 369 -34.15 -65.34 -15.20
CA SER A 369 -35.51 -65.79 -15.56
C SER A 369 -36.49 -65.16 -14.57
N GLY A 370 -37.68 -64.66 -14.94
CA GLY A 370 -38.38 -64.74 -16.20
C GLY A 370 -39.63 -63.86 -16.19
N GLU A 371 -40.24 -63.76 -17.36
CA GLU A 371 -41.56 -63.17 -17.62
C GLU A 371 -42.69 -64.02 -17.04
N GLY A 372 -43.82 -63.38 -16.71
CA GLY A 372 -45.09 -64.03 -16.41
C GLY A 372 -46.19 -63.03 -16.11
N HIS A 373 -47.01 -62.74 -17.12
CA HIS A 373 -48.19 -61.86 -17.09
C HIS A 373 -49.37 -62.47 -16.30
N CYS A 374 -50.20 -61.60 -15.71
CA CYS A 374 -51.67 -61.64 -15.79
C CYS A 374 -52.20 -60.20 -15.78
#